data_AF-A0A519K5H9-F1
#
_entry.id   AF-A0A519K5H9-F1
#
_cell.length_a   1.000
_cell.length_b   1.000
_cell.length_c   1.000
_cell.angle_alpha   90.00
_cell.angle_beta   90.00
_cell.angle_gamma   90.00
#
_symmetry.space_group_name_H-M   'P 1'
#
loop_
_entity.id
_entity.type
_entity.pdbx_description
1 polymer ?
#
loop_
_entity_poly.entity_id
_entity_poly.type
_entity_poly.pdbx_seq_one_letter_code
_entity_poly.pdbx_strand_id
1 'polypeptide(L)'
;YEPGFTAAYFDHSGLYAFARQPEAVFWALTQLGGALKLASDAGALTEALNGFGPAYIRELRAAFLDRLGVKSLGEAADQRLLDTTLALLREAGEAARWEPLFHDWFGGFASSARALAGPRAKLWQGKAFDTFRFALFEHEPDRLIDEVEAIWAAIAEADDWAPFHDKLARLAAVRTARA
;
A
#
# COMPACT_ATOMS: atom_id res chain seq x y z
N TYR A 1 -2.20 14.57 2.37
CA TYR A 1 -0.97 14.06 1.74
C TYR A 1 -0.30 15.20 1.00
N GLU A 2 0.98 15.46 1.27
CA GLU A 2 1.74 16.54 0.65
C GLU A 2 3.01 15.99 -0.01
N PRO A 3 3.02 15.75 -1.34
CA PRO A 3 4.18 15.21 -2.04
C PRO A 3 5.46 16.04 -1.86
N GLY A 4 5.31 17.37 -1.75
CA GLY A 4 6.41 18.33 -1.58
C GLY A 4 6.87 18.53 -0.14
N PHE A 5 6.24 17.85 0.84
CA PHE A 5 6.59 18.00 2.23
C PHE A 5 8.04 17.58 2.49
N THR A 6 8.79 18.44 3.18
CA THR A 6 10.18 18.21 3.56
C THR A 6 10.30 18.29 5.07
N ALA A 7 10.63 17.17 5.72
CA ALA A 7 10.74 17.11 7.18
C ALA A 7 12.04 17.75 7.71
N ALA A 8 13.09 17.76 6.89
CA ALA A 8 14.38 18.32 7.24
C ALA A 8 14.31 19.86 7.25
N TYR A 9 14.34 20.47 8.44
CA TYR A 9 14.25 21.93 8.60
C TYR A 9 15.36 22.71 7.88
N PHE A 10 16.51 22.06 7.62
CA PHE A 10 17.66 22.64 6.93
C PHE A 10 17.60 22.51 5.41
N ASP A 11 16.65 21.74 4.86
CA ASP A 11 16.54 21.52 3.42
C ASP A 11 15.61 22.54 2.78
N HIS A 12 16.15 23.75 2.57
CA HIS A 12 15.43 24.85 1.91
C HIS A 12 15.17 24.58 0.42
N SER A 13 15.88 23.60 -0.17
CA SER A 13 15.77 23.23 -1.59
C SER A 13 14.76 22.10 -1.87
N GLY A 14 14.21 21.48 -0.81
CA GLY A 14 13.35 20.31 -0.89
C GLY A 14 14.02 19.11 -1.56
N LEU A 15 15.35 18.95 -1.43
CA LEU A 15 16.11 17.81 -1.94
C LEU A 15 15.56 16.47 -1.43
N TYR A 16 15.10 16.46 -0.17
CA TYR A 16 14.55 15.32 0.54
C TYR A 16 13.03 15.42 0.73
N ALA A 17 12.34 16.18 -0.13
CA ALA A 17 10.89 16.18 -0.17
C ALA A 17 10.36 14.75 -0.34
N PHE A 18 9.21 14.44 0.26
CA PHE A 18 8.64 13.09 0.30
C PHE A 18 8.63 12.40 -1.07
N ALA A 19 8.13 13.07 -2.11
CA ALA A 19 8.04 12.52 -3.45
C ALA A 19 9.39 12.46 -4.21
N ARG A 20 10.47 13.05 -3.67
CA ARG A 20 11.82 13.07 -4.24
C ARG A 20 12.77 12.04 -3.63
N GLN A 21 12.32 11.34 -2.58
CA GLN A 21 13.14 10.35 -1.89
C GLN A 21 13.60 9.20 -2.79
N PRO A 22 12.80 8.67 -3.74
CA PRO A 22 13.26 7.61 -4.65
C PRO A 22 14.44 8.07 -5.51
N GLU A 23 14.41 9.30 -6.03
CA GLU A 23 15.49 9.88 -6.79
C GLU A 23 16.74 10.12 -5.92
N ALA A 24 16.56 10.56 -4.68
CA ALA A 24 17.66 10.72 -3.72
C ALA A 24 18.33 9.38 -3.39
N VAL A 25 17.56 8.30 -3.22
CA VAL A 25 18.08 6.94 -3.02
C VAL A 25 18.83 6.46 -4.25
N PHE A 26 18.26 6.63 -5.45
CA PHE A 26 18.93 6.25 -6.69
C PHE A 26 20.27 6.99 -6.89
N TRP A 27 20.29 8.28 -6.56
CA TRP A 27 21.52 9.08 -6.58
C TRP A 27 22.55 8.52 -5.57
N ALA A 28 22.14 8.22 -4.34
CA ALA A 28 23.04 7.64 -3.34
C ALA A 28 23.60 6.27 -3.78
N LEU A 29 22.77 5.42 -4.39
CA LEU A 29 23.20 4.14 -4.96
C LEU A 29 24.21 4.34 -6.10
N THR A 30 24.04 5.37 -6.92
CA THR A 30 24.99 5.73 -7.98
C THR A 30 26.35 6.11 -7.41
N GLN A 31 26.36 6.90 -6.32
CA GLN A 31 27.60 7.24 -5.60
C GLN A 31 28.28 6.01 -5.00
N LEU A 32 27.49 5.10 -4.39
CA LEU A 32 27.98 3.82 -3.89
C LEU A 32 28.59 2.97 -5.02
N GLY A 33 27.91 2.87 -6.17
CA GLY A 33 28.44 2.20 -7.36
C GLY A 33 29.78 2.80 -7.81
N GLY A 34 29.91 4.13 -7.74
CA GLY A 34 31.18 4.82 -8.00
C GLY A 34 32.33 4.35 -7.09
N ALA A 35 32.07 4.19 -5.79
CA ALA A 35 33.05 3.70 -4.82
C ALA A 35 33.42 2.21 -5.04
N LEU A 36 32.49 1.41 -5.57
CA LEU A 36 32.68 -0.03 -5.81
C LEU A 36 33.44 -0.36 -7.11
N LYS A 37 33.78 0.63 -7.93
CA LYS A 37 34.55 0.42 -9.19
C LYS A 37 35.94 -0.19 -8.99
N LEU A 38 36.49 -0.14 -7.76
CA LEU A 38 37.76 -0.79 -7.43
C LEU A 38 37.61 -2.32 -7.27
N ALA A 39 36.39 -2.81 -7.08
CA ALA A 39 36.08 -4.21 -6.77
C ALA A 39 35.20 -4.90 -7.83
N SER A 40 34.59 -4.15 -8.74
CA SER A 40 33.69 -4.68 -9.78
C SER A 40 33.83 -3.89 -11.08
N ASP A 41 33.52 -4.51 -12.21
CA ASP A 41 33.47 -3.83 -13.49
C ASP A 41 32.29 -2.83 -13.55
N ALA A 42 32.46 -1.77 -14.33
CA ALA A 42 31.47 -0.72 -14.47
C ALA A 42 30.16 -1.19 -15.15
N GLY A 43 30.23 -2.24 -15.98
CA GLY A 43 29.07 -2.80 -16.68
C GLY A 43 28.10 -3.45 -15.69
N ALA A 44 28.60 -4.37 -14.88
CA ALA A 44 27.81 -5.05 -13.84
C ALA A 44 27.21 -4.07 -12.83
N LEU A 45 27.96 -3.04 -12.41
CA LEU A 45 27.46 -1.99 -11.52
C LEU A 45 26.32 -1.18 -12.17
N THR A 46 26.45 -0.87 -13.46
CA THR A 46 25.40 -0.15 -14.21
C THR A 46 24.15 -1.00 -14.38
N GLU A 47 24.32 -2.29 -14.70
CA GLU A 47 23.22 -3.25 -14.80
C GLU A 47 22.44 -3.36 -13.48
N ALA A 48 23.16 -3.49 -12.35
CA ALA A 48 22.55 -3.52 -11.04
C ALA A 48 21.76 -2.23 -10.72
N LEU A 49 22.34 -1.05 -11.04
CA LEU A 49 21.66 0.24 -10.83
C LEU A 49 20.39 0.37 -11.68
N ASN A 50 20.42 -0.08 -12.93
CA ASN A 50 19.25 -0.04 -13.82
C ASN A 50 18.07 -0.87 -13.29
N GLY A 51 18.33 -1.86 -12.42
CA GLY A 51 17.29 -2.64 -11.74
C GLY A 51 16.50 -1.86 -10.69
N PHE A 52 17.00 -0.73 -10.18
CA PHE A 52 16.36 0.01 -9.09
C PHE A 52 14.96 0.51 -9.46
N GLY A 53 14.82 1.22 -10.59
CA GLY A 53 13.55 1.83 -10.99
C GLY A 53 12.40 0.80 -11.10
N PRO A 54 12.57 -0.28 -11.90
CA PRO A 54 11.57 -1.34 -11.99
C PRO A 54 11.27 -2.02 -10.64
N ALA A 55 12.29 -2.25 -9.81
CA ALA A 55 12.09 -2.83 -8.48
C ALA A 55 11.27 -1.90 -7.58
N TYR A 56 11.65 -0.62 -7.50
CA TYR A 56 10.95 0.38 -6.69
C TYR A 56 9.47 0.47 -7.05
N ILE A 57 9.15 0.57 -8.35
CA ILE A 57 7.76 0.70 -8.81
C ILE A 57 6.96 -0.58 -8.51
N ARG A 58 7.56 -1.77 -8.71
CA ARG A 58 6.91 -3.04 -8.36
C ARG A 58 6.59 -3.12 -6.87
N GLU A 59 7.57 -2.83 -6.01
CA GLU A 59 7.37 -2.89 -4.56
C GLU A 59 6.42 -1.80 -4.05
N LEU A 60 6.42 -0.61 -4.69
CA LEU A 60 5.49 0.46 -4.35
C LEU A 60 4.04 0.04 -4.59
N ARG A 61 3.75 -0.59 -5.73
CA ARG A 61 2.42 -1.15 -6.01
C ARG A 61 2.04 -2.22 -5.00
N ALA A 62 2.94 -3.18 -4.75
CA ALA A 62 2.71 -4.25 -3.77
C ALA A 62 2.39 -3.70 -2.38
N ALA A 63 3.13 -2.68 -1.93
CA ALA A 63 2.90 -2.03 -0.64
C ALA A 63 1.53 -1.36 -0.54
N PHE A 64 1.04 -0.73 -1.62
CA PHE A 64 -0.29 -0.13 -1.63
C PHE A 64 -1.41 -1.18 -1.61
N LEU A 65 -1.25 -2.26 -2.37
CA LEU A 65 -2.20 -3.38 -2.36
C LEU A 65 -2.31 -4.02 -0.97
N ASP A 66 -1.18 -4.28 -0.30
CA ASP A 66 -1.18 -4.85 1.05
C ASP A 66 -1.84 -3.89 2.06
N ARG A 67 -1.56 -2.58 1.97
CA ARG A 67 -2.21 -1.57 2.82
C ARG A 67 -3.71 -1.45 2.57
N LEU A 68 -4.18 -1.69 1.34
CA LEU A 68 -5.60 -1.75 1.00
C LEU A 68 -6.21 -3.13 1.27
N GLY A 69 -5.40 -4.15 1.56
CA GLY A 69 -5.86 -5.51 1.81
C GLY A 69 -6.52 -6.17 0.60
N VAL A 70 -5.99 -5.93 -0.60
CA VAL A 70 -6.55 -6.44 -1.86
C VAL A 70 -5.50 -7.18 -2.70
N LYS A 71 -5.95 -8.12 -3.52
CA LYS A 71 -5.07 -8.93 -4.37
C LYS A 71 -4.57 -8.14 -5.58
N SER A 72 -3.39 -8.48 -6.08
CA SER A 72 -2.90 -7.97 -7.38
C SER A 72 -3.73 -8.52 -8.53
N LEU A 73 -3.94 -7.68 -9.56
CA LEU A 73 -4.54 -8.05 -10.85
C LEU A 73 -3.58 -7.88 -12.02
N GLY A 74 -2.29 -7.70 -11.70
CA GLY A 74 -1.25 -7.42 -12.66
C GLY A 74 -0.93 -5.93 -12.78
N GLU A 75 0.23 -5.67 -13.37
CA GLU A 75 0.90 -4.37 -13.33
C GLU A 75 0.02 -3.18 -13.72
N ALA A 76 -0.74 -3.29 -14.80
CA ALA A 76 -1.56 -2.19 -15.28
C ALA A 76 -2.71 -1.83 -14.33
N ALA A 77 -3.35 -2.81 -13.69
CA ALA A 77 -4.43 -2.58 -12.75
C ALA A 77 -3.89 -2.05 -11.41
N ASP A 78 -2.84 -2.67 -10.91
CA ASP A 78 -2.17 -2.27 -9.68
C ASP A 78 -1.63 -0.83 -9.76
N GLN A 79 -1.09 -0.44 -10.92
CA GLN A 79 -0.63 0.94 -11.15
C GLN A 79 -1.79 1.93 -11.16
N ARG A 80 -2.92 1.60 -11.80
CA ARG A 80 -4.12 2.45 -11.76
C ARG A 80 -4.62 2.66 -10.34
N LEU A 81 -4.65 1.60 -9.52
CA LEU A 81 -5.08 1.72 -8.13
C LEU A 81 -4.12 2.60 -7.31
N LEU A 82 -2.81 2.43 -7.48
CA LEU A 82 -1.81 3.31 -6.87
C LEU A 82 -2.02 4.79 -7.26
N ASP A 83 -2.12 5.07 -8.56
CA ASP A 83 -2.23 6.43 -9.09
C ASP A 83 -3.50 7.13 -8.60
N THR A 84 -4.63 6.41 -8.64
CA THR A 84 -5.93 6.95 -8.18
C THR A 84 -5.97 7.13 -6.67
N THR A 85 -5.30 6.27 -5.90
CA THR A 85 -5.15 6.45 -4.44
C THR A 85 -4.38 7.72 -4.12
N LEU A 86 -3.23 7.94 -4.77
CA LEU A 86 -2.41 9.13 -4.57
C LEU A 86 -3.14 10.41 -5.04
N ALA A 87 -3.90 10.34 -6.14
CA ALA A 87 -4.72 11.43 -6.62
C ALA A 87 -5.81 11.81 -5.60
N LEU A 88 -6.52 10.82 -5.05
CA LEU A 88 -7.53 11.04 -4.01
C LEU A 88 -6.91 11.66 -2.73
N LEU A 89 -5.78 11.12 -2.26
CA LEU A 89 -5.07 11.67 -1.10
C LEU A 89 -4.60 13.12 -1.32
N ARG A 90 -4.25 13.47 -2.56
CA ARG A 90 -3.86 14.83 -2.93
C ARG A 90 -5.05 15.77 -2.95
N GLU A 91 -6.19 15.36 -3.51
CA GLU A 91 -7.42 16.15 -3.54
C GLU A 91 -7.99 16.37 -2.13
N ALA A 92 -7.99 15.32 -1.30
CA ALA A 92 -8.47 15.41 0.08
C ALA A 92 -7.51 16.16 1.02
N GLY A 93 -6.27 16.43 0.58
CA GLY A 93 -5.31 17.29 1.28
C GLY A 93 -4.93 16.78 2.68
N GLU A 94 -4.73 17.71 3.61
CA GLU A 94 -4.39 17.37 5.00
C GLU A 94 -5.54 16.67 5.75
N ALA A 95 -6.79 16.94 5.40
CA ALA A 95 -7.97 16.42 6.09
C ALA A 95 -8.05 14.88 6.04
N ALA A 96 -7.59 14.26 4.96
CA ALA A 96 -7.52 12.80 4.85
C ALA A 96 -6.41 12.17 5.70
N ARG A 97 -5.33 12.92 6.00
CA ARG A 97 -4.05 12.36 6.50
C ARG A 97 -3.58 11.20 5.59
N TRP A 98 -2.60 10.40 6.00
CA TRP A 98 -2.08 9.30 5.17
C TRP A 98 -2.78 7.96 5.47
N GLU A 99 -2.80 7.56 6.74
CA GLU A 99 -3.33 6.29 7.23
C GLU A 99 -4.85 6.11 7.09
N PRO A 100 -5.70 7.13 7.31
CA PRO A 100 -7.15 6.91 7.39
C PRO A 100 -7.80 6.37 6.10
N LEU A 101 -7.28 6.72 4.92
CA LEU A 101 -7.78 6.15 3.66
C LEU A 101 -7.63 4.63 3.66
N PHE A 102 -6.43 4.14 3.99
CA PHE A 102 -6.16 2.71 4.03
C PHE A 102 -7.01 2.01 5.08
N HIS A 103 -7.21 2.63 6.24
CA HIS A 103 -8.07 2.07 7.29
C HIS A 103 -9.53 1.93 6.82
N ASP A 104 -10.09 2.98 6.22
CA ASP A 104 -11.50 3.00 5.80
C ASP A 104 -11.75 2.08 4.61
N TRP A 105 -10.78 2.00 3.70
CA TRP A 105 -10.84 1.24 2.46
C TRP A 105 -10.12 -0.12 2.52
N PHE A 106 -9.69 -0.55 3.71
CA PHE A 106 -9.10 -1.87 3.92
C PHE A 106 -10.11 -2.97 3.60
N GLY A 107 -9.69 -3.95 2.80
CA GLY A 107 -10.57 -5.00 2.29
C GLY A 107 -11.24 -4.64 0.97
N GLY A 108 -10.80 -3.59 0.30
CA GLY A 108 -11.33 -3.21 -1.00
C GLY A 108 -12.79 -2.77 -0.96
N PHE A 109 -13.53 -3.07 -2.02
CA PHE A 109 -14.91 -2.59 -2.17
C PHE A 109 -15.87 -3.06 -1.07
N ALA A 110 -15.60 -4.21 -0.44
CA ALA A 110 -16.40 -4.74 0.66
C ALA A 110 -16.50 -3.75 1.84
N SER A 111 -15.48 -2.90 2.04
CA SER A 111 -15.46 -1.92 3.12
C SER A 111 -16.36 -0.69 2.88
N SER A 112 -17.00 -0.56 1.71
CA SER A 112 -17.72 0.64 1.28
C SER A 112 -18.75 1.13 2.31
N ALA A 113 -19.55 0.21 2.87
CA ALA A 113 -20.60 0.57 3.83
C ALA A 113 -20.00 1.20 5.10
N ARG A 114 -18.93 0.59 5.65
CA ARG A 114 -18.19 1.09 6.81
C ARG A 114 -17.52 2.44 6.51
N ALA A 115 -16.84 2.56 5.37
CA ALA A 115 -16.15 3.79 4.98
C ALA A 115 -17.11 4.98 4.84
N LEU A 116 -18.29 4.75 4.25
CA LEU A 116 -19.31 5.78 4.01
C LEU A 116 -20.22 6.07 5.19
N ALA A 117 -20.30 5.18 6.19
CA ALA A 117 -20.95 5.46 7.47
C ALA A 117 -19.99 6.09 8.50
N GLY A 118 -18.69 6.08 8.20
CA GLY A 118 -17.65 6.52 9.12
C GLY A 118 -17.54 8.04 9.28
N PRO A 119 -16.74 8.50 10.26
CA PRO A 119 -16.58 9.92 10.58
C PRO A 119 -15.96 10.75 9.43
N ARG A 120 -15.32 10.07 8.47
CA ARG A 120 -14.67 10.67 7.28
C ARG A 120 -15.50 10.54 6.00
N ALA A 121 -16.75 10.09 6.07
CA ALA A 121 -17.61 9.89 4.89
C ALA A 121 -17.63 11.09 3.93
N LYS A 122 -17.60 12.32 4.46
CA LYS A 122 -17.57 13.56 3.67
C LYS A 122 -16.31 13.75 2.82
N LEU A 123 -15.23 13.03 3.11
CA LEU A 123 -13.99 13.02 2.31
C LEU A 123 -14.09 12.05 1.13
N TRP A 124 -15.02 11.09 1.18
CA TRP A 124 -15.18 10.02 0.21
C TRP A 124 -16.28 10.36 -0.81
N GLN A 125 -16.04 11.42 -1.58
CA GLN A 125 -16.97 11.94 -2.58
C GLN A 125 -16.21 12.66 -3.71
N GLY A 126 -16.87 12.87 -4.85
CA GLY A 126 -16.31 13.60 -5.98
C GLY A 126 -15.55 12.73 -6.96
N LYS A 127 -15.06 13.37 -8.03
CA LYS A 127 -14.54 12.66 -9.22
C LYS A 127 -13.30 11.81 -8.93
N ALA A 128 -12.35 12.31 -8.12
CA ALA A 128 -11.16 11.54 -7.76
C ALA A 128 -11.54 10.32 -6.93
N PHE A 129 -12.51 10.46 -6.02
CA PHE A 129 -13.04 9.35 -5.24
C PHE A 129 -13.74 8.32 -6.13
N ASP A 130 -14.59 8.73 -7.06
CA ASP A 130 -15.26 7.81 -7.98
C ASP A 130 -14.26 7.00 -8.81
N THR A 131 -13.17 7.65 -9.26
CA THR A 131 -12.10 7.01 -10.03
C THR A 131 -11.32 6.00 -9.18
N PHE A 132 -10.95 6.37 -7.95
CA PHE A 132 -10.34 5.46 -6.98
C PHE A 132 -11.24 4.28 -6.67
N ARG A 133 -12.52 4.53 -6.40
CA ARG A 133 -13.49 3.50 -6.03
C ARG A 133 -13.72 2.52 -7.18
N PHE A 134 -13.75 3.01 -8.43
CA PHE A 134 -13.84 2.14 -9.60
C PHE A 134 -12.60 1.27 -9.75
N ALA A 135 -11.39 1.83 -9.61
CA ALA A 135 -10.15 1.05 -9.64
C ALA A 135 -10.14 0.00 -8.52
N LEU A 136 -10.53 0.36 -7.29
CA LEU A 136 -10.57 -0.54 -6.15
C LEU A 136 -11.59 -1.68 -6.32
N PHE A 137 -12.72 -1.42 -6.99
CA PHE A 137 -13.76 -2.41 -7.26
C PHE A 137 -13.27 -3.60 -8.08
N GLU A 138 -12.27 -3.39 -8.96
CA GLU A 138 -11.70 -4.49 -9.74
C GLU A 138 -11.02 -5.52 -8.83
N HIS A 139 -10.41 -5.08 -7.72
CA HIS A 139 -9.59 -5.93 -6.86
C HIS A 139 -10.42 -6.65 -5.78
N GLU A 140 -10.23 -7.96 -5.70
CA GLU A 140 -10.79 -8.76 -4.61
C GLU A 140 -10.03 -8.55 -3.28
N PRO A 141 -10.71 -8.66 -2.12
CA PRO A 141 -10.05 -8.70 -0.83
C PRO A 141 -9.01 -9.83 -0.77
N ASP A 142 -7.83 -9.53 -0.24
CA ASP A 142 -6.77 -10.53 0.02
C ASP A 142 -7.00 -11.28 1.35
N ARG A 143 -7.88 -10.75 2.21
CA ARG A 143 -8.23 -11.36 3.50
C ARG A 143 -9.74 -11.44 3.63
N LEU A 144 -10.22 -12.56 4.18
CA LEU A 144 -11.63 -12.81 4.43
C LEU A 144 -12.08 -12.03 5.68
N ILE A 145 -12.35 -10.74 5.51
CA ILE A 145 -12.86 -9.88 6.60
C ILE A 145 -14.16 -10.44 7.16
N ASP A 146 -15.07 -10.93 6.32
CA ASP A 146 -16.32 -11.53 6.76
C ASP A 146 -16.10 -12.76 7.66
N GLU A 147 -15.07 -13.56 7.38
CA GLU A 147 -14.70 -14.70 8.24
C GLU A 147 -14.17 -14.22 9.59
N VAL A 148 -13.35 -13.16 9.59
CA VAL A 148 -12.85 -12.57 10.83
C VAL A 148 -13.99 -11.96 11.65
N GLU A 149 -14.88 -11.19 11.02
CA GLU A 149 -16.06 -10.60 11.67
C GLU A 149 -16.99 -11.68 12.23
N ALA A 150 -17.19 -12.79 11.51
CA ALA A 150 -17.97 -13.94 12.02
C ALA A 150 -17.31 -14.59 13.25
N ILE A 151 -15.98 -14.72 13.26
CA ILE A 151 -15.24 -15.21 14.43
C ILE A 151 -15.43 -14.25 15.62
N TRP A 152 -15.32 -12.94 15.39
CA TRP A 152 -15.52 -11.94 16.43
C TRP A 152 -16.94 -11.92 16.99
N ALA A 153 -17.96 -12.03 16.12
CA ALA A 153 -19.36 -12.08 16.53
C ALA A 153 -19.62 -13.30 17.43
N ALA A 154 -19.11 -14.48 17.07
CA ALA A 154 -19.25 -15.69 17.89
C ALA A 154 -18.66 -15.52 19.30
N ILE A 155 -17.47 -14.90 19.40
CA ILE A 155 -16.82 -14.61 20.68
C ILE A 155 -17.60 -13.55 21.46
N ALA A 156 -17.99 -12.44 20.83
CA ALA A 156 -18.61 -11.32 21.52
C ALA A 156 -20.04 -11.61 21.98
N GLU A 157 -20.82 -12.35 21.18
CA GLU A 157 -22.24 -12.60 21.43
C GLU A 157 -22.50 -13.87 22.23
N ALA A 158 -21.63 -14.89 22.10
CA ALA A 158 -21.85 -16.21 22.67
C ALA A 158 -20.66 -16.78 23.47
N ASP A 159 -19.55 -16.02 23.61
CA ASP A 159 -18.28 -16.51 24.16
C ASP A 159 -17.81 -17.82 23.47
N ASP A 160 -18.12 -17.97 22.18
CA ASP A 160 -17.74 -19.13 21.38
C ASP A 160 -16.41 -18.89 20.65
N TRP A 161 -15.38 -19.56 21.14
CA TRP A 161 -14.02 -19.50 20.61
C TRP A 161 -13.72 -20.57 19.54
N ALA A 162 -14.66 -21.48 19.25
CA ALA A 162 -14.43 -22.57 18.31
C ALA A 162 -14.05 -22.07 16.89
N PRO A 163 -14.73 -21.07 16.29
CA PRO A 163 -14.37 -20.57 14.96
C PRO A 163 -12.94 -20.02 14.87
N PHE A 164 -12.47 -19.39 15.95
CA PHE A 164 -11.09 -18.90 16.05
C PHE A 164 -10.08 -20.04 16.03
N HIS A 165 -10.30 -21.08 16.85
CA HIS A 165 -9.41 -22.24 16.90
C HIS A 165 -9.39 -23.01 15.58
N ASP A 166 -10.55 -23.17 14.93
CA ASP A 166 -10.65 -23.81 13.61
C ASP A 166 -9.88 -23.04 12.54
N LYS A 167 -9.91 -21.70 12.60
CA LYS A 167 -9.11 -20.85 11.70
C LYS A 167 -7.61 -21.07 11.91
N LEU A 168 -7.15 -21.08 13.16
CA LEU A 168 -5.73 -21.33 13.47
C LEU A 168 -5.28 -22.71 13.01
N ALA A 169 -6.10 -23.75 13.23
CA ALA A 169 -5.80 -25.10 12.79
C ALA A 169 -5.66 -25.20 11.26
N ARG A 170 -6.57 -24.56 10.51
CA ARG A 170 -6.49 -24.48 9.03
C ARG A 170 -5.21 -23.77 8.57
N LEU A 171 -4.86 -22.64 9.17
CA LEU A 171 -3.64 -21.90 8.83
C LEU A 171 -2.37 -22.71 9.13
N ALA A 172 -2.35 -23.43 10.25
CA ALA A 172 -1.23 -24.32 10.60
C ALA A 172 -1.08 -25.46 9.57
N ALA A 173 -2.18 -26.08 9.14
CA ALA A 173 -2.16 -27.14 8.12
C ALA A 173 -1.63 -26.63 6.77
N VAL A 174 -2.05 -25.44 6.32
CA VAL A 174 -1.53 -24.81 5.09
C VAL A 174 -0.04 -24.51 5.20
N ARG A 175 0.42 -24.05 6.37
CA ARG A 175 1.86 -23.78 6.61
C ARG A 175 2.68 -25.06 6.51
N THR A 176 2.21 -26.16 7.10
CA THR A 176 2.90 -27.45 7.03
C THR A 176 2.90 -28.03 5.61
N ALA A 177 1.84 -27.83 4.83
CA ALA A 177 1.76 -28.30 3.44
C ALA A 177 2.64 -27.52 2.45
N ARG A 178 3.13 -26.34 2.84
CA ARG A 178 4.02 -25.49 2.03
C ARG A 178 5.50 -25.60 2.42
N ALA A 179 5.83 -26.36 3.47
CA ALA A 179 7.19 -26.65 3.92
C ALA A 179 7.69 -27.96 3.32
#